data_AF-A0A3N5ZP12-F1
#
_entry.id   AF-A0A3N5ZP12-F1
#
_cell.length_a   1.000
_cell.length_b   1.000
_cell.length_c   1.000
_cell.angle_alpha   90.00
_cell.angle_beta   90.00
_cell.angle_gamma   90.00
#
_symmetry.space_group_name_H-M   'P 1'
#
loop_
_entity.id
_entity.type
_entity.pdbx_description
1 polymer ?
#
loop_
_entity_poly.entity_id
_entity_poly.type
_entity_poly.pdbx_seq_one_letter_code
_entity_poly.pdbx_strand_id
1 'polypeptide(L)'
;MDTSGRSRRRRVGRSVPLRWRVSDRLWERLAPLLADPPRRFRYPGRARYSPRECLEGILFVLYTDTPWLEVPYRELGLPSGETCRRRLEEWQRRGLLPAALQLLQGELAQADKLDWSRVIVDASLVEAKKGAPRSRARSKASREAAFT
;
A
#
# COMPACT_ATOMS: atom_id res chain seq x y z
N MET A 1 49.21 -25.27 22.04
CA MET A 1 48.83 -24.88 20.66
C MET A 1 47.37 -24.50 20.71
N ASP A 2 47.10 -23.20 20.87
CA ASP A 2 45.75 -22.63 20.97
C ASP A 2 45.58 -21.67 19.79
N THR A 3 44.64 -21.97 18.91
CA THR A 3 44.18 -21.06 17.84
C THR A 3 42.66 -21.06 17.81
N SER A 4 42.05 -20.66 18.92
CA SER A 4 40.64 -20.29 18.96
C SER A 4 40.40 -18.98 18.18
N GLY A 5 40.21 -19.13 16.86
CA GLY A 5 39.84 -18.05 15.93
C GLY A 5 38.51 -17.42 16.33
N ARG A 6 38.57 -16.27 17.01
CA ARG A 6 37.40 -15.52 17.46
C ARG A 6 36.73 -14.86 16.24
N SER A 7 35.74 -15.53 15.67
CA SER A 7 34.88 -15.00 14.60
C SER A 7 34.22 -13.69 15.07
N ARG A 8 34.70 -12.56 14.53
CA ARG A 8 34.11 -11.24 14.78
C ARG A 8 32.75 -11.20 14.07
N ARG A 9 31.67 -11.27 14.85
CA ARG A 9 30.31 -10.99 14.35
C ARG A 9 30.33 -9.61 13.67
N ARG A 10 30.16 -9.59 12.34
CA ARG A 10 29.93 -8.34 11.60
C ARG A 10 28.72 -7.66 12.24
N ARG A 11 28.92 -6.46 12.81
CA ARG A 11 27.79 -5.59 13.15
C ARG A 11 27.12 -5.25 11.83
N VAL A 12 25.96 -5.85 11.58
CA VAL A 12 25.09 -5.40 10.49
C VAL A 12 24.82 -3.93 10.80
N GLY A 13 25.26 -3.03 9.91
CA GLY A 13 24.98 -1.60 10.06
C GLY A 13 23.48 -1.40 10.25
N ARG A 14 23.08 -0.41 11.05
CA ARG A 14 21.66 -0.07 11.24
C ARG A 14 21.01 0.02 9.86
N SER A 15 20.18 -0.96 9.50
CA SER A 15 19.37 -0.87 8.30
C SER A 15 18.42 0.31 8.54
N VAL A 16 18.53 1.33 7.70
CA VAL A 16 17.51 2.38 7.66
C VAL A 16 16.21 1.64 7.32
N PRO A 17 15.19 1.64 8.21
CA PRO A 17 13.95 0.95 7.91
C PRO A 17 13.39 1.52 6.61
N LEU A 18 13.00 0.62 5.71
CA LEU A 18 12.33 0.99 4.47
C LEU A 18 11.18 1.92 4.82
N ARG A 19 11.11 3.09 4.18
CA ARG A 19 10.21 4.19 4.62
C ARG A 19 8.73 3.79 4.68
N TRP A 20 8.34 2.76 3.95
CA TRP A 20 6.98 2.21 3.88
C TRP A 20 6.70 1.08 4.88
N ARG A 21 7.70 0.55 5.60
CA ARG A 21 7.48 -0.47 6.63
C ARG A 21 6.83 0.16 7.86
N VAL A 22 5.83 -0.50 8.41
CA VAL A 22 5.07 0.01 9.55
C VAL A 22 5.82 -0.39 10.83
N SER A 23 6.22 0.59 11.64
CA SER A 23 6.81 0.30 12.95
C SER A 23 5.80 -0.36 13.88
N ASP A 24 6.26 -1.18 14.84
CA ASP A 24 5.37 -1.86 15.79
C ASP A 24 4.51 -0.87 16.57
N ARG A 25 5.11 0.24 17.04
CA ARG A 25 4.39 1.32 17.72
C ARG A 25 3.28 1.93 16.87
N LEU A 26 3.53 2.18 15.58
CA LEU A 26 2.50 2.69 14.68
C LEU A 26 1.41 1.63 14.47
N TRP A 27 1.80 0.37 14.32
CA TRP A 27 0.86 -0.73 14.15
C TRP A 27 -0.04 -0.91 15.37
N GLU A 28 0.48 -0.83 16.59
CA GLU A 28 -0.31 -0.92 17.83
C GLU A 28 -1.45 0.11 17.89
N ARG A 29 -1.24 1.31 17.33
CA ARG A 29 -2.26 2.35 17.24
C ARG A 29 -3.29 2.08 16.16
N LEU A 30 -2.86 1.54 15.02
CA LEU A 30 -3.72 1.32 13.85
C LEU A 30 -4.49 -0.01 13.89
N ALA A 31 -3.93 -1.05 14.52
CA ALA A 31 -4.47 -2.41 14.53
C ALA A 31 -5.93 -2.49 15.02
N PRO A 32 -6.35 -1.77 16.08
CA PRO A 32 -7.73 -1.79 16.54
C PRO A 32 -8.72 -1.23 15.50
N LEU A 33 -8.28 -0.28 14.67
CA LEU A 33 -9.11 0.35 13.63
C LEU A 33 -9.15 -0.51 12.35
N LEU A 34 -8.00 -1.06 11.96
CA LEU A 34 -7.85 -1.87 10.75
C LEU A 34 -8.18 -3.35 10.98
N ALA A 35 -9.17 -3.62 11.85
CA ALA A 35 -9.58 -4.97 12.19
C ALA A 35 -10.34 -5.63 11.03
N ASP A 36 -9.96 -6.87 10.73
CA ASP A 36 -10.68 -7.71 9.80
C ASP A 36 -12.06 -8.09 10.37
N PRO A 37 -13.09 -8.19 9.51
CA PRO A 37 -14.38 -8.73 9.93
C PRO A 37 -14.20 -10.19 10.40
N PRO A 38 -15.06 -10.67 11.31
CA PRO A 38 -14.97 -12.03 11.82
C PRO A 38 -15.01 -13.04 10.66
N ARG A 39 -14.13 -14.03 10.72
CA ARG A 39 -14.05 -15.09 9.72
C ARG A 39 -15.32 -15.94 9.80
N ARG A 40 -15.90 -16.29 8.65
CA ARG A 40 -17.06 -17.21 8.60
C ARG A 40 -16.68 -18.53 9.25
N PHE A 41 -17.54 -19.04 10.12
CA PHE A 41 -17.31 -20.33 10.80
C PHE A 41 -17.34 -21.51 9.81
N ARG A 42 -18.34 -21.55 8.93
CA ARG A 42 -18.52 -22.64 7.96
C ARG A 42 -17.99 -22.24 6.59
N TYR A 43 -17.21 -23.13 5.97
CA TYR A 43 -16.55 -22.93 4.66
C TYR A 43 -15.77 -21.60 4.56
N PRO A 44 -14.75 -21.41 5.42
CA PRO A 44 -14.08 -20.11 5.60
C PRO A 44 -13.25 -19.62 4.41
N GLY A 45 -13.11 -20.42 3.35
CA GLY A 45 -12.23 -20.12 2.20
C GLY A 45 -10.76 -19.95 2.60
N ARG A 46 -9.97 -19.39 1.67
CA ARG A 46 -8.55 -19.07 1.89
C ARG A 46 -8.42 -18.02 3.01
N ALA A 47 -7.45 -18.23 3.90
CA ALA A 47 -7.13 -17.25 4.93
C ALA A 47 -6.75 -15.89 4.30
N ARG A 48 -7.23 -14.81 4.92
CA ARG A 48 -6.84 -13.45 4.54
C ARG A 48 -5.38 -13.20 4.94
N TYR A 49 -4.67 -12.41 4.14
CA TYR A 49 -3.41 -11.81 4.58
C TYR A 49 -3.64 -10.91 5.79
N SER A 50 -2.63 -10.80 6.65
CA SER A 50 -2.77 -9.96 7.84
C SER A 50 -3.02 -8.50 7.45
N PRO A 51 -3.80 -7.75 8.25
CA PRO A 51 -4.01 -6.33 8.04
C PRO A 51 -2.70 -5.53 7.93
N ARG A 52 -1.67 -5.89 8.71
CA ARG A 52 -0.36 -5.22 8.67
C ARG A 52 0.35 -5.41 7.34
N GLU A 53 0.41 -6.65 6.84
CA GLU A 53 1.02 -6.95 5.54
C GLU A 53 0.29 -6.22 4.40
N CYS A 54 -1.04 -6.15 4.45
CA CYS A 54 -1.80 -5.37 3.48
C CYS A 54 -1.50 -3.88 3.58
N LEU A 55 -1.39 -3.31 4.79
CA LEU A 55 -1.03 -1.91 4.98
C LEU A 55 0.37 -1.61 4.42
N GLU A 56 1.36 -2.44 4.74
CA GLU A 56 2.72 -2.30 4.20
C GLU A 56 2.76 -2.42 2.68
N GLY A 57 1.97 -3.33 2.09
CA GLY A 57 1.86 -3.46 0.64
C GLY A 57 1.19 -2.25 -0.04
N ILE A 58 0.18 -1.65 0.60
CA ILE A 58 -0.42 -0.39 0.14
C ILE A 58 0.59 0.74 0.21
N LEU A 59 1.29 0.89 1.34
CA LEU A 59 2.31 1.93 1.53
C LEU A 59 3.48 1.77 0.57
N PHE A 60 3.88 0.53 0.25
CA PHE A 60 4.88 0.27 -0.78
C PHE A 60 4.46 0.88 -2.11
N VAL A 61 3.27 0.52 -2.61
CA VAL A 61 2.74 1.02 -3.90
C VAL A 61 2.66 2.54 -3.91
N LEU A 62 2.14 3.15 -2.83
CA LEU A 62 2.02 4.60 -2.74
C LEU A 62 3.39 5.30 -2.68
N TYR A 63 4.39 4.67 -2.07
CA TYR A 63 5.73 5.24 -1.93
C TYR A 63 6.58 5.09 -3.20
N THR A 64 6.41 3.98 -3.93
CA THR A 64 7.21 3.68 -5.14
C THR A 64 6.49 4.00 -6.44
N ASP A 65 5.21 4.40 -6.37
CA ASP A 65 4.31 4.59 -7.51
C ASP A 65 4.27 3.38 -8.47
N THR A 66 4.43 2.18 -7.91
CA THR A 66 4.46 0.94 -8.69
C THR A 66 3.04 0.49 -9.02
N PRO A 67 2.72 0.17 -10.28
CA PRO A 67 1.41 -0.37 -10.63
C PRO A 67 1.06 -1.60 -9.78
N TRP A 68 -0.20 -1.75 -9.38
CA TRP A 68 -0.66 -2.85 -8.52
C TRP A 68 -0.30 -4.25 -9.06
N LEU A 69 -0.25 -4.41 -10.39
CA LEU A 69 0.09 -5.69 -11.04
C LEU A 69 1.60 -6.01 -11.01
N GLU A 70 2.44 -5.00 -10.79
CA GLU A 70 3.91 -5.10 -10.89
C GLU A 70 4.60 -5.17 -9.52
N VAL A 71 3.84 -5.22 -8.43
CA VAL A 71 4.40 -5.34 -7.08
C VAL A 71 5.23 -6.63 -6.96
N PRO A 72 6.53 -6.57 -6.60
CA PRO A 72 7.39 -7.74 -6.42
C PRO A 72 7.10 -8.44 -5.07
N TYR A 73 5.86 -8.91 -4.92
CA TYR A 73 5.29 -9.35 -3.65
C TYR A 73 6.02 -10.56 -3.04
N ARG A 74 6.57 -11.45 -3.86
CA ARG A 74 7.31 -12.63 -3.40
C ARG A 74 8.65 -12.25 -2.76
N GLU A 75 9.35 -11.29 -3.35
CA GLU A 75 10.67 -10.83 -2.88
C GLU A 75 10.56 -10.02 -1.59
N LEU A 76 9.49 -9.25 -1.46
CA LEU A 76 9.26 -8.36 -0.32
C LEU A 76 8.49 -9.02 0.84
N GLY A 77 8.00 -10.25 0.64
CA GLY A 77 7.12 -10.93 1.59
C GLY A 77 5.80 -10.19 1.80
N LEU A 78 5.25 -9.60 0.74
CA LEU A 78 4.01 -8.81 0.77
C LEU A 78 2.86 -9.60 0.11
N PRO A 79 1.60 -9.21 0.34
CA PRO A 79 0.48 -9.68 -0.47
C PRO A 79 0.62 -9.17 -1.91
N SER A 80 -0.04 -9.84 -2.86
CA SER A 80 -0.09 -9.33 -4.24
C SER A 80 -0.71 -7.92 -4.26
N GLY A 81 -0.26 -7.06 -5.18
CA GLY A 81 -0.79 -5.69 -5.23
C GLY A 81 -2.29 -5.65 -5.47
N GLU A 82 -2.85 -6.59 -6.23
CA GLU A 82 -4.30 -6.75 -6.38
C GLU A 82 -5.03 -7.06 -5.05
N THR A 83 -4.41 -7.86 -4.18
CA THR A 83 -4.94 -8.11 -2.82
C THR A 83 -4.92 -6.83 -1.98
N CYS A 84 -3.83 -6.05 -2.08
CA CYS A 84 -3.69 -4.76 -1.40
C CYS A 84 -4.72 -3.75 -1.90
N ARG A 85 -4.93 -3.63 -3.21
CA ARG A 85 -5.94 -2.76 -3.82
C ARG A 85 -7.35 -3.09 -3.34
N ARG A 86 -7.73 -4.37 -3.39
CA ARG A 86 -9.04 -4.82 -2.87
C ARG A 86 -9.21 -4.53 -1.38
N ARG A 87 -8.13 -4.65 -0.60
CA ARG A 87 -8.15 -4.31 0.83
C ARG A 87 -8.31 -2.82 1.05
N LEU A 88 -7.59 -1.99 0.29
CA LEU A 88 -7.71 -0.54 0.33
C LEU A 88 -9.15 -0.09 0.03
N GLU A 89 -9.76 -0.64 -1.02
CA GLU A 89 -11.17 -0.38 -1.37
C GLU A 89 -12.16 -0.85 -0.29
N GLU A 90 -11.90 -1.99 0.36
CA GLU A 90 -12.71 -2.46 1.50
C GLU A 90 -12.61 -1.48 2.69
N TRP A 91 -11.39 -1.08 3.07
CA TRP A 91 -11.16 -0.15 4.17
C TRP A 91 -11.72 1.24 3.89
N GLN A 92 -11.60 1.74 2.67
CA GLN A 92 -12.17 3.02 2.26
C GLN A 92 -13.70 2.98 2.36
N ARG A 93 -14.35 1.93 1.82
CA ARG A 93 -15.81 1.78 1.91
C ARG A 93 -16.32 1.64 3.34
N ARG A 94 -15.53 1.03 4.22
CA ARG A 94 -15.86 0.88 5.65
C ARG A 94 -15.48 2.09 6.50
N GLY A 95 -14.88 3.12 5.93
CA GLY A 95 -14.41 4.30 6.66
C GLY A 95 -13.20 4.05 7.57
N LEU A 96 -12.56 2.87 7.46
CA LEU A 96 -11.43 2.51 8.32
C LEU A 96 -10.15 3.26 7.97
N LEU A 97 -9.89 3.47 6.68
CA LEU A 97 -8.74 4.25 6.24
C LEU A 97 -8.86 5.74 6.65
N PRO A 98 -9.99 6.42 6.41
CA PRO A 98 -10.20 7.77 6.93
C PRO A 98 -10.04 7.87 8.46
N ALA A 99 -10.61 6.93 9.22
CA ALA A 99 -10.48 6.91 10.68
C ALA A 99 -9.01 6.73 11.13
N ALA A 100 -8.27 5.83 10.47
CA ALA A 100 -6.85 5.64 10.70
C ALA A 100 -6.04 6.91 10.42
N LEU A 101 -6.32 7.61 9.31
CA LEU A 101 -5.65 8.86 8.98
C LEU A 101 -5.97 9.97 9.98
N GLN A 102 -7.23 10.09 10.42
CA GLN A 102 -7.63 11.06 11.44
C GLN A 102 -6.93 10.83 12.78
N LEU A 103 -6.78 9.57 13.20
CA LEU A 103 -6.02 9.23 14.40
C LEU A 103 -4.58 9.74 14.31
N LEU A 104 -3.89 9.47 13.19
CA LEU A 104 -2.50 9.90 12.99
C LEU A 104 -2.38 11.42 12.88
N GLN A 105 -3.33 12.10 12.22
CA GLN A 105 -3.39 13.56 12.18
C GLN A 105 -3.54 14.15 13.58
N GLY A 106 -4.41 13.56 14.41
CA GLY A 106 -4.57 13.98 15.80
C GLY A 106 -3.29 13.85 16.63
N GLU A 107 -2.56 12.72 16.48
CA GLU A 107 -1.27 12.53 17.16
C GLU A 107 -0.21 13.54 16.70
N LEU A 108 -0.14 13.83 15.40
CA LEU A 108 0.80 14.79 14.85
C LEU A 108 0.45 16.24 15.20
N ALA A 109 -0.85 16.57 15.28
CA ALA A 109 -1.32 17.87 15.76
C ALA A 109 -0.96 18.10 17.23
N GLN A 110 -1.15 17.09 18.10
CA GLN A 110 -0.73 17.17 19.51
C GLN A 110 0.78 17.30 19.69
N ALA A 111 1.55 16.74 18.76
CA ALA A 111 3.01 16.84 18.76
C ALA A 111 3.54 18.15 18.16
N ASP A 112 2.66 19.08 17.75
CA ASP A 112 2.98 20.33 17.04
C ASP A 112 3.85 20.10 15.78
N LYS A 113 3.60 18.98 15.09
CA LYS A 113 4.33 18.56 13.88
C LYS A 113 3.57 18.85 12.59
N LEU A 114 2.35 19.36 12.68
CA LEU A 114 1.53 19.76 11.53
C LEU A 114 1.42 21.27 11.48
N ASP A 115 2.11 21.88 10.51
CA ASP A 115 1.89 23.29 10.17
C ASP A 115 0.66 23.42 9.27
N TRP A 116 -0.49 23.67 9.88
CA TRP A 116 -1.76 23.89 9.17
C TRP A 116 -1.82 25.23 8.42
N SER A 117 -0.86 26.14 8.63
CA SER A 117 -0.81 27.40 7.87
C SER A 117 -0.40 27.19 6.41
N ARG A 118 0.14 26.01 6.09
CA ARG A 118 0.61 25.61 4.75
C ARG A 118 -0.08 24.32 4.30
N VAL A 119 -1.23 24.45 3.64
CA VAL A 119 -1.90 23.31 2.99
C VAL A 119 -1.54 23.29 1.51
N ILE A 120 -0.87 22.23 1.06
CA ILE A 120 -0.58 21.97 -0.36
C ILE A 120 -1.59 20.94 -0.85
N VAL A 121 -2.33 21.27 -1.91
CA VAL A 121 -3.23 20.33 -2.58
C VAL A 121 -2.40 19.49 -3.55
N ASP A 122 -2.26 18.21 -3.27
CA ASP A 122 -1.37 17.29 -3.99
C ASP A 122 -1.86 16.96 -5.42
N ALA A 123 -3.18 16.97 -5.66
CA ALA A 123 -3.75 16.91 -7.01
C ALA A 123 -5.24 17.28 -7.01
N SER A 124 -5.69 17.98 -8.06
CA SER A 124 -7.12 18.14 -8.38
C SER A 124 -7.41 17.49 -9.73
N LEU A 125 -8.13 16.35 -9.76
CA LEU A 125 -8.66 15.81 -11.00
C LEU A 125 -10.00 16.50 -11.30
N VAL A 126 -10.02 17.30 -12.37
CA VAL A 126 -11.25 17.90 -12.90
C VAL A 126 -11.54 17.25 -14.24
N GLU A 127 -12.79 16.84 -14.43
CA GLU A 127 -13.26 16.27 -15.69
C GLU A 127 -13.07 17.30 -16.82
N ALA A 128 -12.47 16.89 -17.94
CA ALA A 128 -12.30 17.75 -19.09
C ALA A 128 -13.66 18.03 -19.75
N LYS A 129 -14.33 19.12 -19.34
CA LYS A 129 -15.65 19.53 -19.84
C LYS A 129 -15.71 19.79 -21.37
N LYS A 130 -14.56 19.87 -22.05
CA LYS A 130 -14.47 20.14 -23.49
C LYS A 130 -13.65 19.06 -24.20
N GLY A 131 -14.25 17.89 -24.37
CA GLY A 131 -13.75 16.92 -25.36
C GLY A 131 -13.91 17.50 -26.77
N ALA A 132 -12.86 17.43 -27.60
CA ALA A 132 -12.98 17.78 -29.01
C ALA A 132 -14.03 16.85 -29.67
N PRO A 133 -14.84 17.33 -30.64
CA PRO A 133 -15.69 16.45 -31.43
C PRO A 133 -14.81 15.38 -32.06
N ARG A 134 -15.19 14.10 -31.86
CA ARG A 134 -14.51 12.92 -32.43
C ARG A 134 -14.09 13.23 -33.87
N SER A 135 -12.78 13.24 -34.13
CA SER A 135 -12.32 13.18 -35.52
C SER A 135 -12.90 11.89 -36.10
N ARG A 136 -13.57 12.01 -37.26
CA ARG A 136 -14.10 10.89 -38.04
C ARG A 136 -12.93 10.08 -38.65
N ALA A 137 -12.05 9.53 -37.83
CA ALA A 137 -11.10 8.53 -38.27
C ALA A 137 -11.72 7.15 -38.06
N ARG A 138 -12.25 6.56 -39.14
CA ARG A 138 -12.55 5.13 -39.15
C ARG A 138 -11.22 4.37 -39.10
N SER A 139 -10.84 3.84 -37.95
CA SER A 139 -9.81 2.81 -37.88
C SER A 139 -10.41 1.48 -38.34
N LYS A 140 -10.42 1.25 -39.66
CA LYS A 140 -10.40 -0.12 -40.18
C LYS A 140 -8.96 -0.62 -40.06
N ALA A 141 -8.65 -1.32 -38.98
CA ALA A 141 -7.56 -2.28 -38.93
C ALA A 141 -8.20 -3.64 -38.69
N SER A 142 -8.43 -4.39 -39.77
CA SER A 142 -8.75 -5.80 -39.73
C SER A 142 -7.61 -6.54 -39.04
N ARG A 143 -7.92 -7.34 -38.01
CA ARG A 143 -7.00 -8.37 -37.50
C ARG A 143 -6.99 -9.48 -38.54
N GLU A 144 -5.93 -9.57 -39.35
CA GLU A 144 -5.61 -10.85 -39.97
C GLU A 144 -5.10 -11.77 -38.87
N ALA A 145 -5.85 -12.85 -38.66
CA ALA A 145 -5.39 -14.00 -37.90
C ALA A 145 -4.50 -14.83 -38.84
N ALA A 146 -3.19 -14.76 -38.66
CA ALA A 146 -2.28 -15.76 -39.20
C ALA A 146 -2.21 -16.92 -38.20
N PHE A 147 -2.96 -17.98 -38.50
CA PHE A 147 -2.75 -19.30 -37.92
C PHE A 147 -2.46 -20.24 -39.08
N THR A 148 -1.18 -20.61 -39.23
CA THR A 148 -0.74 -21.80 -39.96
C THR A 148 0.50 -22.34 -39.28
#